data_AF-A0A183HSU7-F1
#
_entry.id   AF-A0A183HSU7-F1
#
_cell.length_a   1.000
_cell.length_b   1.000
_cell.length_c   1.000
_cell.angle_alpha   90.00
_cell.angle_beta   90.00
_cell.angle_gamma   90.00
#
_symmetry.space_group_name_H-M   'P 1'
#
loop_
_entity.id
_entity.type
_entity.pdbx_description
1 polymer ?
#
loop_
_entity_poly.entity_id
_entity_poly.type
_entity_poly.pdbx_seq_one_letter_code
_entity_poly.pdbx_strand_id
1 'polypeptide(L)' 'TKAQPGSIDSEAGIFALTYDQSGSRLITAEADKTIKMYKEDENATEETHPILWRPEILRRKAY' A
#
# COMPACT_ATOMS: atom_id res chain seq x y z
N THR A 1 -1.54 2.55 6.42
CA THR A 1 -2.43 1.41 6.71
C THR A 1 -3.29 1.81 7.89
N LYS A 2 -4.49 1.25 8.08
CA LYS A 2 -5.27 1.58 9.28
C LYS A 2 -4.72 0.76 10.44
N ALA A 3 -4.26 1.44 11.48
CA ALA A 3 -3.89 0.80 12.74
C ALA A 3 -5.07 -0.03 13.26
N GLN A 4 -4.79 -1.25 13.65
CA GLN A 4 -5.67 -2.07 14.49
C GLN A 4 -6.09 -1.30 15.76
N PRO A 5 -7.33 -1.53 16.24
CA PRO A 5 -7.82 -0.89 17.45
C PRO A 5 -6.88 -1.13 18.63
N GLY A 6 -6.45 -0.05 19.29
CA GLY A 6 -5.53 -0.12 20.43
C GLY A 6 -4.05 0.10 20.11
N SER A 7 -3.65 0.25 18.84
CA SER A 7 -2.32 0.78 18.48
C SER A 7 -2.27 2.30 18.50
N ILE A 8 -1.05 2.82 18.63
CA ILE A 8 -0.74 4.23 18.38
C ILE A 8 -0.42 4.45 16.88
N ASP A 9 -0.61 5.68 16.38
CA ASP A 9 -0.33 6.01 14.98
C ASP A 9 1.15 5.76 14.59
N SER A 10 2.09 5.88 15.54
CA SER A 10 3.50 5.59 15.30
C SER A 10 3.80 4.10 15.04
N GLU A 11 2.87 3.20 15.33
CA GLU A 11 3.00 1.76 15.03
C GLU A 11 2.43 1.39 13.65
N ALA A 12 1.92 2.36 12.88
CA ALA A 12 1.49 2.16 11.50
C ALA A 12 2.69 2.04 10.55
N GLY A 13 3.46 0.95 10.69
CA GLY A 13 4.64 0.63 9.89
C GLY A 13 4.59 -0.78 9.30
N ILE A 14 5.24 -0.98 8.16
CA ILE A 14 5.38 -2.29 7.50
C ILE A 14 6.83 -2.73 7.65
N PHE A 15 7.07 -3.91 8.23
CA PHE A 15 8.42 -4.47 8.39
C PHE A 15 8.80 -5.40 7.24
N ALA A 16 7.85 -6.19 6.75
CA ALA A 16 8.07 -7.10 5.64
C ALA A 16 6.79 -7.21 4.79
N LEU A 17 6.98 -7.53 3.53
CA LEU A 17 5.90 -7.82 2.60
C LEU A 17 6.35 -8.90 1.61
N THR A 18 5.44 -9.79 1.23
CA THR A 18 5.67 -10.80 0.22
C THR A 18 4.38 -11.11 -0.51
N TYR A 19 4.49 -11.53 -1.77
CA TYR A 19 3.38 -12.19 -2.44
C TYR A 19 3.27 -13.63 -1.97
N ASP A 20 2.06 -14.17 -2.02
CA ASP A 20 1.85 -15.61 -1.94
C ASP A 20 2.39 -16.31 -3.20
N GLN A 21 2.50 -17.65 -3.18
CA GLN A 21 3.07 -18.39 -4.32
C GLN A 21 2.26 -18.25 -5.62
N SER A 22 0.97 -17.91 -5.53
CA SER A 22 0.15 -17.63 -6.72
C SER A 22 0.37 -16.22 -7.29
N GLY A 23 0.95 -15.30 -6.52
CA GLY A 23 1.10 -13.89 -6.88
C GLY A 23 -0.18 -13.05 -6.75
N SER A 24 -1.30 -13.64 -6.32
CA SER A 24 -2.60 -12.96 -6.28
C SER A 24 -2.85 -12.17 -5.00
N ARG A 25 -2.07 -12.44 -3.94
CA ARG A 25 -2.25 -11.83 -2.62
C ARG A 25 -0.95 -11.22 -2.15
N LEU A 26 -1.03 -9.98 -1.67
CA LEU A 26 0.06 -9.32 -0.99
C LEU A 26 -0.12 -9.48 0.52
N ILE A 27 0.86 -10.08 1.18
CA ILE A 27 0.89 -10.32 2.61
C ILE A 27 1.87 -9.32 3.24
N THR A 28 1.41 -8.52 4.20
CA THR A 28 2.24 -7.57 4.94
C THR A 28 2.35 -7.97 6.41
N ALA A 29 3.56 -7.88 6.97
CA ALA A 29 3.81 -7.98 8.39
C ALA A 29 4.02 -6.57 8.96
N GLU A 30 3.06 -6.11 9.77
CA GLU A 30 3.04 -4.74 10.30
C GLU A 30 3.58 -4.65 11.73
N ALA A 31 4.07 -3.47 12.10
CA ALA A 31 4.62 -3.19 13.42
C ALA A 31 3.56 -3.25 14.53
N ASP A 32 2.29 -3.16 14.12
CA ASP A 32 1.10 -3.17 14.93
C ASP A 32 0.70 -4.58 15.42
N LYS A 33 1.62 -5.56 15.26
CA LYS A 33 1.44 -7.00 15.57
C LYS A 33 0.32 -7.65 14.76
N THR A 34 -0.02 -7.10 13.60
CA THR A 34 -0.97 -7.72 12.66
C THR A 34 -0.29 -8.17 11.37
N ILE A 35 -0.93 -9.15 10.72
CA ILE A 35 -0.63 -9.53 9.35
C ILE A 35 -1.84 -9.11 8.52
N LYS A 36 -1.64 -8.23 7.52
CA LYS A 36 -2.72 -7.81 6.62
C LYS A 36 -2.53 -8.48 5.26
N MET A 37 -3.63 -8.98 4.71
CA MET A 37 -3.65 -9.64 3.40
C MET A 37 -4.48 -8.79 2.45
N TYR A 38 -3.86 -8.39 1.34
CA TYR A 38 -4.47 -7.60 0.30
C TYR A 38 -4.72 -8.47 -0.93
N LYS A 39 -5.82 -8.18 -1.64
CA LYS A 39 -6.22 -8.79 -2.90
C LYS A 39 -6.51 -7.67 -3.89
N GLU A 40 -6.25 -7.92 -5.16
CA GLU A 40 -6.72 -7.07 -6.26
C GLU A 40 -8.25 -6.95 -6.25
N ASP A 41 -8.75 -5.76 -6.56
CA ASP A 41 -10.18 -5.51 -6.75
C ASP A 41 -10.57 -5.86 -8.19
N GLU A 42 -11.47 -6.82 -8.34
CA GLU A 42 -11.94 -7.32 -9.63
C GLU A 42 -12.80 -6.29 -10.39
N ASN A 43 -13.31 -5.26 -9.71
CA ASN A 43 -14.12 -4.20 -10.32
C ASN A 43 -13.31 -2.94 -10.66
N ALA A 44 -12.02 -2.92 -10.35
CA ALA A 44 -11.17 -1.77 -10.65
C ALA A 44 -10.94 -1.68 -12.17
N THR A 45 -11.35 -0.55 -12.75
CA THR A 45 -11.17 -0.22 -14.16
C THR A 45 -10.39 1.08 -14.29
N GLU A 46 -9.79 1.32 -15.46
CA GLU A 46 -9.05 2.56 -15.73
C GLU A 46 -9.92 3.83 -15.60
N GLU A 47 -11.24 3.71 -15.76
CA GLU A 47 -12.19 4.81 -15.58
C GLU A 47 -12.52 5.07 -14.10
N THR A 48 -12.63 4.02 -13.28
CA THR A 48 -12.96 4.14 -11.85
C THR A 48 -11.75 4.49 -11.01
N HIS A 49 -10.56 3.98 -11.37
CA HIS A 49 -9.31 4.15 -10.65
C HIS A 49 -8.18 4.59 -11.61
N PRO A 50 -8.28 5.81 -12.19
CA PRO A 50 -7.30 6.28 -13.17
C PRO A 50 -5.93 6.55 -12.54
N ILE A 51 -4.86 6.16 -13.25
CA ILE A 51 -3.48 6.49 -12.85
C ILE A 51 -3.18 7.94 -13.28
N LEU A 52 -3.11 8.85 -12.31
CA LEU A 52 -2.71 10.24 -12.53
C LEU A 52 -1.19 10.37 -12.58
N TRP A 53 -0.59 10.10 -13.74
CA TRP A 53 0.84 10.29 -13.95
C TRP A 53 1.21 11.80 -13.96
N ARG A 54 2.02 12.25 -13.00
CA ARG A 54 2.51 13.64 -12.90
C ARG A 54 4.05 13.71 -12.94
N PRO A 55 4.66 13.68 -14.13
CA PRO A 55 6.11 13.63 -14.27
C PRO A 55 6.84 14.92 -13.84
N GLU A 56 6.11 16.03 -13.72
CA GLU A 56 6.68 17.35 -13.41
C GLU A 56 7.20 17.51 -11.97
N ILE A 57 6.77 16.64 -11.03
CA ILE A 57 7.14 16.70 -9.61
C ILE A 57 8.65 16.44 -9.39
N LEU A 58 9.30 15.73 -10.29
CA LEU A 58 10.74 15.41 -10.22
C LEU A 58 11.65 16.52 -10.76
N ARG A 59 11.13 17.53 -11.46
CA ARG A 59 11.94 18.66 -11.93
C ARG A 59 12.05 19.71 -10.83
N ARG A 60 13.10 19.61 -10.01
CA ARG A 60 13.53 20.74 -9.18
C ARG A 60 13.88 21.89 -10.13
N LYS A 61 13.11 22.98 -10.09
CA LYS A 61 13.50 24.23 -10.76
C LYS A 61 14.80 24.69 -10.13
N ALA A 62 15.90 24.61 -10.90
CA ALA A 62 17.13 25.30 -10.57
C ALA A 62 16.83 26.81 -10.70
N TYR A 63 16.77 27.49 -9.56
CA TYR A 63 16.84 28.95 -9.48
C TYR A 63 18.29 29.34 -9.23
#